data_AF-A0A523RG28-F1
#
_entry.id   AF-A0A523RG28-F1
#
_cell.length_a   1.000
_cell.length_b   1.000
_cell.length_c   1.000
_cell.angle_alpha   90.00
_cell.angle_beta   90.00
_cell.angle_gamma   90.00
#
_symmetry.space_group_name_H-M   'P 1'
#
loop_
_entity.id
_entity.type
_entity.pdbx_description
1 polymer ?
#
loop_
_entity_poly.entity_id
_entity_poly.type
_entity_poly.pdbx_seq_one_letter_code
_entity_poly.pdbx_strand_id
1 'polypeptide(L)'
;MSTPEPNHIISISVKTFPQNLLLPNVENPISLEITNQSNKEEHFKFVFEGENLEIEVKPSEFKDEVKFAPSETKTINLMLTPVRDGFGKLTINAYWMKLVEYTVKVQSIRKTISTSKINSILKNKQFLQHGEGDIFNINDYITPPSKNDTKKIEKQLKELIKIAVGQQSEDQAPNDELVKPNAHEVRGKIDDKLKMLAKSYVSNGEFEKGLETALKISNEKERIELYNALIRANAPKNLDESLESAEDLKDLKKKNQLIKNIAFDYINVNPDEIPKILSLIEESTERERILLDILYSSLKKEASIALKLVDQIEDEIVRIKVLFNIVKKFHEENKDDLILPLLKQIDQIILLSEKITVSEHKYNNPAYEFFKETICILAELDCPETADKIIGEISSKELRENIAKDLFNEIYEMVEEKKTKVEPIGQFSQFYVLNTYTSKISNEIETFSLIGGNVSNNALAGNFNFKVALISLFSYDFSIFPLIDRVYSELAYNSDKSIAYYIYPSISDHDEEEVRIIQHTLKRFVQPERITNQVRIFNLDFIPYLGKPTVILSSISEDLNNIKSKIISNLKDSVNVIIDDDLFKGGKTVDTLTSIFYGNQFKIVNLVLSYEFINDYNLFKNFIQSLT
;
A
#
# COMPACT_ATOMS: atom_id res chain seq x y z
N MET A 1 27.79 28.18 -29.99
CA MET A 1 27.11 29.06 -29.03
C MET A 1 25.63 28.82 -29.15
N SER A 2 25.09 27.95 -28.31
CA SER A 2 23.63 27.76 -28.17
C SER A 2 23.11 28.88 -27.29
N THR A 3 22.07 29.57 -27.77
CA THR A 3 21.25 30.48 -26.98
C THR A 3 20.70 29.75 -25.75
N PRO A 4 20.67 30.37 -24.55
CA PRO A 4 20.20 29.71 -23.35
C PRO A 4 18.69 29.49 -23.42
N GLU A 5 18.24 28.24 -23.28
CA GLU A 5 16.85 27.97 -22.95
C GLU A 5 16.54 28.52 -21.55
N PRO A 6 15.43 29.25 -21.36
CA PRO A 6 15.08 29.82 -20.07
C PRO A 6 14.41 28.75 -19.21
N ASN A 7 15.16 28.14 -18.28
CA ASN A 7 14.72 27.54 -16.99
C ASN A 7 15.72 26.53 -16.38
N HIS A 8 16.97 26.49 -16.82
CA HIS A 8 17.95 25.63 -16.15
C HIS A 8 18.30 26.19 -14.77
N ILE A 9 18.00 25.45 -13.71
CA ILE A 9 18.33 25.82 -12.32
C ILE A 9 19.84 25.66 -12.07
N ILE A 10 20.56 25.03 -12.99
CA ILE A 10 22.01 24.87 -12.93
C ILE A 10 22.69 25.28 -14.23
N SER A 11 23.86 25.90 -14.12
CA SER A 11 24.75 26.22 -15.22
C SER A 11 26.04 25.41 -15.09
N ILE A 12 26.54 24.88 -16.21
CA ILE A 12 27.81 24.16 -16.27
C ILE A 12 28.64 24.80 -17.38
N SER A 13 29.87 25.20 -17.05
CA SER A 13 30.83 25.78 -18.00
C SER A 13 32.16 25.04 -17.91
N VAL A 14 32.83 24.86 -19.06
CA VAL A 14 34.13 24.17 -19.12
C VAL A 14 35.24 25.22 -18.96
N LYS A 15 36.03 25.12 -17.90
CA LYS A 15 37.21 25.97 -17.65
C LYS A 15 38.47 25.46 -18.34
N THR A 16 38.65 24.14 -18.35
CA THR A 16 39.82 23.48 -18.93
C THR A 16 39.37 22.28 -19.72
N PHE A 17 39.88 22.16 -20.94
CA PHE A 17 39.59 21.04 -21.83
C PHE A 17 40.89 20.62 -22.55
N PRO A 18 41.23 19.32 -22.57
CA PRO A 18 42.48 18.85 -23.16
C PRO A 18 42.51 19.17 -24.65
N GLN A 19 43.65 19.70 -25.10
CA GLN A 19 43.90 20.07 -26.50
C GLN A 19 44.83 19.08 -27.21
N ASN A 20 45.42 18.17 -26.43
CA ASN A 20 46.38 17.16 -26.84
C ASN A 20 45.70 15.81 -27.09
N LEU A 21 46.44 14.91 -27.76
CA LEU A 21 46.10 13.50 -27.81
C LEU A 21 46.10 12.90 -26.40
N LEU A 22 44.99 12.31 -25.95
CA LEU A 22 44.93 11.73 -24.61
C LEU A 22 45.77 10.45 -24.53
N LEU A 23 46.64 10.39 -23.53
CA LEU A 23 47.46 9.21 -23.19
C LEU A 23 47.18 8.77 -21.75
N PRO A 24 47.25 7.47 -21.42
CA PRO A 24 47.00 6.97 -20.07
C PRO A 24 48.04 7.42 -19.04
N ASN A 25 49.28 7.71 -19.48
CA ASN A 25 50.37 8.15 -18.59
C ASN A 25 50.49 9.67 -18.47
N VAL A 26 49.62 10.43 -19.17
CA VAL A 26 49.60 11.90 -19.15
C VAL A 26 48.35 12.35 -18.41
N GLU A 27 48.48 13.40 -17.60
CA GLU A 27 47.32 14.00 -16.95
C GLU A 27 46.40 14.67 -17.97
N ASN A 28 45.16 14.20 -18.05
CA ASN A 28 44.14 14.73 -18.96
C ASN A 28 42.97 15.35 -18.17
N PRO A 29 43.16 16.52 -17.54
CA PRO A 29 42.11 17.14 -16.73
C PRO A 29 41.06 17.84 -17.61
N ILE A 30 39.79 17.64 -17.26
CA ILE A 30 38.69 18.55 -17.63
C ILE A 30 38.23 19.23 -16.35
N SER A 31 38.18 20.57 -16.37
CA SER A 31 37.68 21.35 -15.24
C SER A 31 36.34 21.97 -15.61
N LEU A 32 35.33 21.72 -14.80
CA LEU A 32 33.96 22.22 -14.94
C LEU A 32 33.67 23.19 -13.80
N GLU A 33 33.09 24.34 -14.13
CA GLU A 33 32.53 25.27 -13.17
C GLU A 33 31.01 25.17 -13.21
N ILE A 34 30.41 24.91 -12.06
CA ILE A 34 29.00 24.60 -11.91
C ILE A 34 28.37 25.61 -10.96
N THR A 35 27.31 26.27 -11.42
CA THR A 35 26.65 27.34 -10.67
C THR A 35 25.17 27.03 -10.49
N ASN A 36 24.69 27.08 -9.24
CA ASN A 36 23.27 27.05 -8.94
C ASN A 36 22.63 28.40 -9.28
N GLN A 37 21.75 28.44 -10.27
CA GLN A 37 21.02 29.64 -10.68
C GLN A 37 19.74 29.88 -9.87
N SER A 38 19.36 28.95 -8.99
CA SER A 38 18.23 29.13 -8.07
C SER A 38 18.54 30.20 -7.01
N ASN A 39 17.48 30.84 -6.54
CA ASN A 39 17.52 31.71 -5.36
C ASN A 39 17.38 30.92 -4.04
N LYS A 40 17.36 29.58 -4.10
CA LYS A 40 17.27 28.66 -2.96
C LYS A 40 18.45 27.69 -2.94
N GLU A 41 18.67 27.09 -1.77
CA GLU A 41 19.51 25.90 -1.67
C GLU A 41 18.85 24.77 -2.47
N GLU A 42 19.62 24.15 -3.36
CA GLU A 42 19.15 23.07 -4.23
C GLU A 42 20.12 21.89 -4.17
N HIS A 43 19.60 20.71 -4.50
CA HIS A 43 20.33 19.47 -4.46
C HIS A 43 20.45 18.90 -5.88
N PHE A 44 21.67 18.51 -6.26
CA PHE A 44 21.94 18.00 -7.60
C PHE A 44 22.71 16.69 -7.56
N LYS A 45 22.47 15.83 -8.53
CA LYS A 45 23.26 14.63 -8.78
C LYS A 45 23.91 14.72 -10.16
N PHE A 46 25.21 14.51 -10.22
CA PHE A 46 25.96 14.49 -11.48
C PHE A 46 26.32 13.05 -11.84
N VAL A 47 26.23 12.73 -13.12
CA VAL A 47 26.59 11.42 -13.64
C VAL A 47 27.57 11.63 -14.79
N PHE A 48 28.75 11.05 -14.65
CA PHE A 48 29.84 11.11 -15.62
C PHE A 48 30.06 9.72 -16.19
N GLU A 49 29.90 9.57 -17.50
CA GLU A 49 30.00 8.29 -18.20
C GLU A 49 31.11 8.36 -19.25
N GLY A 50 31.96 7.35 -19.27
CA GLY A 50 33.08 7.23 -20.21
C GLY A 50 32.89 6.03 -21.14
N GLU A 51 33.03 6.26 -22.44
CA GLU A 51 33.22 5.19 -23.43
C GLU A 51 34.66 5.24 -23.91
N ASN A 52 35.38 4.12 -23.83
CA ASN A 52 36.84 4.06 -24.05
C ASN A 52 37.65 5.05 -23.18
N LEU A 53 37.06 5.56 -22.11
CA LEU A 53 37.64 6.47 -21.14
C LEU A 53 37.24 6.03 -19.73
N GLU A 54 38.22 5.93 -18.84
CA GLU A 54 37.99 5.92 -17.40
C GLU A 54 37.98 7.36 -16.89
N ILE A 55 37.08 7.65 -15.95
CA ILE A 55 36.86 9.00 -15.41
C ILE A 55 37.05 8.96 -13.91
N GLU A 56 38.02 9.72 -13.41
CA GLU A 56 38.18 9.99 -12.00
C GLU A 56 37.60 11.37 -11.67
N VAL A 57 36.57 11.40 -10.80
CA VAL A 57 35.88 12.64 -10.39
C VAL A 57 36.50 13.19 -9.10
N LYS A 58 36.91 14.47 -9.12
CA LYS A 58 37.47 15.21 -7.99
C LYS A 58 36.78 16.58 -7.82
N PRO A 59 36.30 16.96 -6.62
CA PRO A 59 36.30 16.18 -5.39
C PRO A 59 35.28 15.03 -5.42
N SER A 60 35.49 14.01 -4.59
CA SER A 60 34.68 12.78 -4.59
C SER A 60 33.22 12.99 -4.19
N GLU A 61 32.88 14.11 -3.55
CA GLU A 61 31.51 14.48 -3.20
C GLU A 61 30.57 14.52 -4.41
N PHE A 62 31.10 14.80 -5.60
CA PHE A 62 30.33 14.83 -6.85
C PHE A 62 29.97 13.46 -7.41
N LYS A 63 30.36 12.37 -6.73
CA LYS A 63 29.87 11.02 -7.03
C LYS A 63 28.48 10.77 -6.43
N ASP A 64 28.11 11.55 -5.41
CA ASP A 64 26.83 11.48 -4.72
C ASP A 64 25.98 12.74 -5.00
N GLU A 65 24.94 12.94 -4.20
CA GLU A 65 24.13 14.15 -4.23
C GLU A 65 24.86 15.33 -3.57
N VAL A 66 24.96 16.44 -4.29
CA VAL A 66 25.68 17.64 -3.85
C VAL A 66 24.70 18.79 -3.67
N LYS A 67 24.83 19.45 -2.52
CA LYS A 67 24.08 20.67 -2.20
C LYS A 67 24.79 21.90 -2.73
N PHE A 68 24.00 22.84 -3.24
CA PHE A 68 24.45 24.16 -3.64
C PHE A 68 23.60 25.23 -2.98
N ALA A 69 24.23 26.16 -2.28
CA ALA A 69 23.58 27.39 -1.81
C ALA A 69 23.14 28.26 -3.01
N PRO A 70 22.23 29.23 -2.80
CA PRO A 70 21.81 30.15 -3.86
C PRO A 70 23.00 30.84 -4.52
N SER A 71 23.08 30.81 -5.86
CA SER A 71 24.20 31.41 -6.63
C SER A 71 25.59 30.84 -6.32
N GLU A 72 25.68 29.74 -5.57
CA GLU A 72 26.96 29.09 -5.28
C GLU A 72 27.56 28.50 -6.54
N THR A 73 28.87 28.66 -6.67
CA THR A 73 29.66 28.07 -7.76
C THR A 73 30.70 27.11 -7.19
N LYS A 74 30.72 25.88 -7.71
CA LYS A 74 31.70 24.86 -7.35
C LYS A 74 32.47 24.39 -8.60
N THR A 75 33.69 23.92 -8.39
CA THR A 75 34.52 23.39 -9.47
C THR A 75 34.66 21.87 -9.32
N ILE A 76 34.46 21.15 -10.43
CA ILE A 76 34.73 19.71 -10.54
C ILE A 76 35.87 19.52 -11.53
N ASN A 77 36.82 18.69 -11.19
CA ASN A 77 37.85 18.20 -12.08
C ASN A 77 37.60 16.73 -12.41
N LEU A 78 37.62 16.40 -13.69
CA LEU A 78 37.52 15.05 -14.23
C LEU A 78 38.89 14.68 -14.79
N MET A 79 39.56 13.68 -14.23
CA MET A 79 40.78 13.13 -14.82
C MET A 79 40.39 12.01 -15.77
N LEU A 80 40.78 12.14 -17.03
CA LEU A 80 40.46 11.18 -18.06
C LEU A 80 41.63 10.23 -18.31
N THR A 81 41.37 8.93 -18.26
CA THR A 81 42.36 7.90 -18.62
C THR A 81 41.85 7.13 -19.83
N PRO A 82 42.45 7.27 -21.02
CA PRO A 82 42.07 6.49 -22.19
C PRO A 82 42.38 5.00 -22.01
N VAL A 83 41.45 4.14 -22.44
CA VAL A 83 41.60 2.67 -22.37
C VAL A 83 41.68 1.99 -23.74
N ARG A 84 41.45 2.73 -24.83
CA ARG A 84 41.52 2.24 -26.21
C ARG A 84 42.08 3.32 -27.14
N ASP A 85 42.65 2.90 -28.26
CA ASP A 85 43.01 3.81 -29.35
C ASP A 85 41.79 4.26 -30.14
N GLY A 86 41.82 5.50 -30.63
CA GLY A 86 40.77 6.09 -31.44
C GLY A 86 39.97 7.15 -30.68
N PHE A 87 38.66 6.98 -30.54
CA PHE A 87 37.81 7.93 -29.84
C PHE A 87 37.47 7.46 -28.43
N GLY A 88 37.63 8.40 -27.49
CA GLY A 88 37.01 8.39 -26.19
C GLY A 88 35.79 9.29 -26.16
N LYS A 89 34.72 8.89 -25.48
CA LYS A 89 33.52 9.71 -25.27
C LYS A 89 33.30 9.98 -23.80
N LEU A 90 33.18 11.25 -23.42
CA LEU A 90 32.78 11.69 -22.09
C LEU A 90 31.34 12.20 -22.16
N THR A 91 30.42 11.66 -21.36
CA THR A 91 29.05 12.16 -21.20
C THR A 91 28.88 12.72 -19.81
N ILE A 92 28.29 13.91 -19.69
CA ILE A 92 28.06 14.64 -18.45
C ILE A 92 26.57 14.91 -18.33
N ASN A 93 25.94 14.36 -17.29
CA ASN A 93 24.53 14.57 -16.98
C ASN A 93 24.40 15.23 -15.59
N ALA A 94 23.44 16.14 -15.45
CA ALA A 94 23.07 16.73 -14.16
C ALA A 94 21.56 16.61 -13.92
N TYR A 95 21.20 16.16 -12.72
CA TYR A 95 19.82 15.97 -12.27
C TYR A 95 19.55 16.84 -11.05
N TRP A 96 18.43 17.55 -11.05
CA TRP A 96 17.90 18.26 -9.88
C TRP A 96 17.06 17.31 -9.04
N MET A 97 17.39 17.17 -7.76
CA MET A 97 16.73 16.27 -6.82
C MET A 97 15.57 16.99 -6.15
N LYS A 98 14.43 17.08 -6.84
CA LYS A 98 13.30 17.90 -6.41
C LYS A 98 12.41 17.15 -5.42
N LEU A 99 12.09 17.78 -4.29
CA LEU A 99 11.04 17.31 -3.39
C LEU A 99 9.67 17.56 -4.02
N VAL A 100 8.91 16.49 -4.26
CA VAL A 100 7.58 16.53 -4.87
C VAL A 100 6.55 16.05 -3.85
N GLU A 101 5.49 16.85 -3.67
CA GLU A 101 4.31 16.45 -2.92
C GLU A 101 3.37 15.63 -3.80
N TYR A 102 2.85 14.51 -3.28
CA TYR A 102 1.86 13.69 -3.96
C TYR A 102 0.82 13.19 -2.95
N THR A 103 -0.37 12.91 -3.46
CA THR A 103 -1.49 12.44 -2.64
C THR A 103 -1.68 10.95 -2.85
N VAL A 104 -1.88 10.21 -1.76
CA VAL A 104 -2.28 8.80 -1.79
C VAL A 104 -3.59 8.61 -1.05
N LYS A 105 -4.47 7.76 -1.57
CA LYS A 105 -5.67 7.35 -0.86
C LYS A 105 -5.31 6.22 0.10
N VAL A 106 -5.51 6.43 1.39
CA VAL A 106 -5.31 5.42 2.43
C VAL A 106 -6.61 5.15 3.16
N GLN A 107 -6.72 3.94 3.71
CA GLN A 107 -7.81 3.59 4.60
C GLN A 107 -7.58 4.26 5.96
N SER A 108 -8.58 4.98 6.46
CA SER A 108 -8.63 5.55 7.80
C SER A 108 -9.90 5.08 8.52
N ILE A 109 -9.85 5.05 9.85
CA ILE A 109 -11.03 4.82 10.69
C ILE A 109 -11.89 6.10 10.65
N ARG A 110 -13.21 5.94 10.54
CA ARG A 110 -14.17 7.05 10.60
C ARG A 110 -14.25 7.57 12.03
N LYS A 111 -14.46 8.88 12.18
CA LYS A 111 -14.77 9.47 13.50
C LYS A 111 -16.19 9.20 13.98
N THR A 112 -17.12 9.01 13.05
CA THR A 112 -18.54 8.78 13.29
C THR A 112 -19.11 7.86 12.22
N ILE A 113 -20.10 7.04 12.57
CA ILE A 113 -20.83 6.24 11.59
C ILE A 113 -21.58 7.13 10.59
N SER A 114 -21.68 6.68 9.33
CA SER A 114 -22.29 7.45 8.24
C SER A 114 -23.82 7.33 8.18
N THR A 115 -24.38 6.19 8.60
CA THR A 115 -25.82 5.93 8.60
C THR A 115 -26.17 4.92 9.68
N SER A 116 -27.17 5.23 10.51
CA SER A 116 -27.67 4.34 11.56
C SER A 116 -28.22 3.03 10.98
N LYS A 117 -27.81 1.90 11.56
CA LYS A 117 -28.26 0.54 11.19
C LYS A 117 -28.82 -0.25 12.36
N ILE A 118 -28.64 0.21 13.60
CA ILE A 118 -29.13 -0.50 14.80
C ILE A 118 -30.59 -0.93 14.69
N ASN A 119 -31.48 -0.04 14.24
CA ASN A 119 -32.91 -0.33 14.13
C ASN A 119 -33.23 -1.38 13.05
N SER A 120 -32.47 -1.40 11.94
CA SER A 120 -32.70 -2.38 10.86
C SER A 120 -32.18 -3.76 11.27
N ILE A 121 -31.03 -3.81 11.96
CA ILE A 121 -30.46 -5.04 12.51
C ILE A 121 -31.42 -5.65 13.54
N LEU A 122 -31.86 -4.88 14.53
CA LEU A 122 -32.69 -5.40 15.64
C LEU A 122 -34.13 -5.74 15.21
N LYS A 123 -34.69 -5.08 14.19
CA LYS A 123 -36.03 -5.42 13.67
C LYS A 123 -36.10 -6.80 13.04
N ASN A 124 -35.04 -7.24 12.37
CA ASN A 124 -35.01 -8.51 11.62
C ASN A 124 -34.84 -9.74 12.52
N LYS A 125 -34.69 -9.56 13.84
CA LYS A 125 -34.18 -10.57 14.77
C LYS A 125 -35.20 -10.88 15.88
N GLN A 126 -36.44 -11.23 15.52
CA GLN A 126 -37.43 -11.69 16.49
C GLN A 126 -37.46 -13.22 16.53
N PHE A 127 -36.79 -13.80 17.52
CA PHE A 127 -36.57 -15.26 17.59
C PHE A 127 -37.52 -16.01 18.52
N LEU A 128 -38.09 -15.33 19.51
CA LEU A 128 -38.98 -15.96 20.48
C LEU A 128 -40.43 -15.79 20.02
N GLN A 129 -41.15 -16.91 19.91
CA GLN A 129 -42.58 -16.97 19.59
C GLN A 129 -43.40 -17.22 20.86
N HIS A 130 -44.72 -17.04 20.75
CA HIS A 130 -45.65 -17.00 21.89
C HIS A 130 -45.52 -18.22 22.81
N GLY A 131 -45.04 -17.98 24.03
CA GLY A 131 -45.31 -18.85 25.17
C GLY A 131 -46.72 -18.57 25.69
N GLU A 132 -47.57 -19.60 25.74
CA GLU A 132 -48.84 -19.55 26.47
C GLU A 132 -48.55 -19.78 27.95
N GLY A 133 -48.62 -18.70 28.73
CA GLY A 133 -48.74 -18.78 30.18
C GLY A 133 -50.21 -18.92 30.58
N ASP A 134 -50.50 -19.81 31.51
CA ASP A 134 -51.81 -19.89 32.15
C ASP A 134 -52.00 -18.71 33.11
N ILE A 135 -53.22 -18.16 33.20
CA ILE A 135 -53.55 -17.07 34.12
C ILE A 135 -53.90 -17.69 35.47
N PHE A 136 -52.95 -17.67 36.41
CA PHE A 136 -53.14 -18.18 37.77
C PHE A 136 -53.14 -17.05 38.79
N ASN A 137 -54.20 -16.98 39.60
CA ASN A 137 -54.30 -16.05 40.70
C ASN A 137 -54.19 -16.80 42.03
N ILE A 138 -53.07 -16.61 42.72
CA ILE A 138 -52.79 -17.23 44.02
C ILE A 138 -53.88 -16.97 45.06
N ASN A 139 -54.52 -15.79 45.02
CA ASN A 139 -55.54 -15.39 45.99
C ASN A 139 -56.82 -16.23 45.89
N ASP A 140 -57.06 -16.88 44.75
CA ASP A 140 -58.22 -17.77 44.58
C ASP A 140 -58.06 -19.06 45.39
N TYR A 141 -56.83 -19.39 45.80
CA TYR A 141 -56.45 -20.62 46.49
C TYR A 141 -55.83 -20.39 47.86
N ILE A 142 -55.38 -19.17 48.14
CA ILE A 142 -54.95 -18.71 49.46
C ILE A 142 -55.85 -17.57 49.91
N THR A 143 -56.93 -17.92 50.57
CA THR A 143 -57.71 -16.99 51.40
C THR A 143 -57.38 -17.28 52.86
N PRO A 144 -57.27 -16.28 53.76
CA PRO A 144 -57.01 -16.54 55.17
C PRO A 144 -58.31 -16.60 56.00
N PRO A 145 -59.01 -17.74 56.10
CA PRO A 145 -59.91 -17.97 57.23
C PRO A 145 -59.09 -18.00 58.52
N SER A 146 -59.66 -17.52 59.62
CA SER A 146 -59.04 -17.75 60.92
C SER A 146 -58.99 -19.27 61.20
N LYS A 147 -58.06 -19.74 62.05
CA LYS A 147 -58.06 -21.16 62.49
C LYS A 147 -59.42 -21.61 63.07
N ASN A 148 -60.24 -20.68 63.55
CA ASN A 148 -61.60 -20.94 64.01
C ASN A 148 -62.59 -21.18 62.87
N ASP A 149 -62.42 -20.51 61.74
CA ASP A 149 -63.23 -20.72 60.53
C ASP A 149 -62.93 -22.07 59.88
N THR A 150 -61.67 -22.51 59.87
CA THR A 150 -61.28 -23.86 59.44
C THR A 150 -62.00 -24.93 60.26
N LYS A 151 -62.00 -24.82 61.59
CA LYS A 151 -62.74 -25.72 62.50
C LYS A 151 -64.26 -25.69 62.26
N LYS A 152 -64.82 -24.53 61.92
CA LYS A 152 -66.24 -24.39 61.58
C LYS A 152 -66.57 -25.13 60.29
N ILE A 153 -65.71 -25.03 59.27
CA ILE A 153 -65.85 -25.76 58.00
C ILE A 153 -65.75 -27.27 58.24
N GLU A 154 -64.78 -27.74 59.05
CA GLU A 154 -64.67 -29.16 59.42
C GLU A 154 -65.95 -29.69 60.10
N LYS A 155 -66.52 -28.93 61.04
CA LYS A 155 -67.75 -29.34 61.75
C LYS A 155 -68.93 -29.45 60.78
N GLN A 156 -69.09 -28.47 59.90
CA GLN A 156 -70.13 -28.48 58.85
C GLN A 156 -69.94 -29.65 57.87
N LEU A 157 -68.70 -29.95 57.49
CA LEU A 157 -68.37 -31.08 56.63
C LEU A 157 -68.72 -32.41 57.31
N LYS A 158 -68.40 -32.58 58.61
CA LYS A 158 -68.78 -33.78 59.38
C LYS A 158 -70.30 -33.95 59.49
N GLU A 159 -71.05 -32.88 59.66
CA GLU A 159 -72.52 -32.90 59.67
C GLU A 159 -73.09 -33.30 58.30
N LEU A 160 -72.56 -32.74 57.20
CA LEU A 160 -72.97 -33.10 55.83
C LEU A 160 -72.65 -34.57 55.49
N ILE A 161 -71.49 -35.08 55.92
CA ILE A 161 -71.12 -36.48 55.73
C ILE A 161 -72.04 -37.40 56.55
N LYS A 162 -72.40 -37.03 57.79
CA LYS A 162 -73.36 -37.80 58.60
C LYS A 162 -74.75 -37.87 57.95
N ILE A 163 -75.21 -36.76 57.36
CA ILE A 163 -76.48 -36.71 56.61
C ILE A 163 -76.42 -37.63 55.39
N ALA A 164 -75.31 -37.61 54.65
CA ALA A 164 -75.12 -38.47 53.46
C ALA A 164 -75.06 -39.98 53.81
N VAL A 165 -74.47 -40.34 54.95
CA VAL A 165 -74.39 -41.74 55.43
C VAL A 165 -75.72 -42.22 56.04
N GLY A 166 -76.42 -41.37 56.80
CA GLY A 166 -77.72 -41.71 57.38
C GLY A 166 -78.84 -41.94 56.35
N GLN A 167 -78.71 -41.35 55.16
CA GLN A 167 -79.62 -41.58 54.03
C GLN A 167 -79.39 -42.91 53.28
N GLN A 168 -78.30 -43.63 53.55
CA GLN A 168 -78.05 -44.97 52.97
C GLN A 168 -78.62 -46.12 53.84
N SER A 169 -79.08 -45.84 55.07
CA SER A 169 -79.46 -46.87 56.05
C SER A 169 -80.95 -47.03 56.34
N GLU A 170 -81.84 -46.26 55.71
CA GLU A 170 -83.31 -46.42 55.87
C GLU A 170 -83.97 -46.81 54.55
N ASP A 171 -83.95 -48.12 54.27
CA ASP A 171 -84.99 -48.76 53.45
C ASP A 171 -86.19 -49.08 54.37
N GLN A 172 -87.39 -48.75 53.88
CA GLN A 172 -88.75 -49.06 54.38
C GLN A 172 -89.44 -48.04 55.32
N ALA A 173 -90.24 -47.13 54.73
CA ALA A 173 -91.72 -47.10 54.84
C ALA A 173 -92.28 -45.71 54.39
N PRO A 174 -93.53 -45.63 53.86
CA PRO A 174 -94.02 -44.46 53.13
C PRO A 174 -94.84 -43.48 54.00
N ASN A 175 -95.02 -42.26 53.46
CA ASN A 175 -95.83 -41.12 53.92
C ASN A 175 -95.14 -40.14 54.87
N ASP A 176 -94.47 -39.13 54.28
CA ASP A 176 -94.99 -37.76 54.24
C ASP A 176 -94.11 -36.89 53.33
N GLU A 177 -94.72 -35.92 52.64
CA GLU A 177 -94.06 -34.95 51.75
C GLU A 177 -93.06 -34.08 52.50
N LEU A 178 -91.83 -34.56 52.64
CA LEU A 178 -90.65 -33.74 52.94
C LEU A 178 -89.60 -34.01 51.86
N VAL A 179 -89.25 -32.94 51.15
CA VAL A 179 -88.26 -32.88 50.06
C VAL A 179 -86.96 -33.58 50.50
N LYS A 180 -86.77 -34.84 50.09
CA LYS A 180 -85.48 -35.52 50.22
C LYS A 180 -84.50 -34.85 49.24
N PRO A 181 -83.40 -34.23 49.69
CA PRO A 181 -82.43 -33.63 48.78
C PRO A 181 -81.82 -34.72 47.90
N ASN A 182 -81.67 -34.42 46.61
CA ASN A 182 -81.09 -35.34 45.62
C ASN A 182 -79.65 -35.70 46.06
N ALA A 183 -79.28 -36.97 46.06
CA ALA A 183 -77.95 -37.44 46.50
C ALA A 183 -76.79 -36.74 45.75
N HIS A 184 -77.03 -36.33 44.51
CA HIS A 184 -76.10 -35.54 43.70
C HIS A 184 -75.87 -34.12 44.26
N GLU A 185 -76.88 -33.49 44.87
CA GLU A 185 -76.80 -32.15 45.44
C GLU A 185 -76.05 -32.14 46.78
N VAL A 186 -76.24 -33.19 47.60
CA VAL A 186 -75.49 -33.38 48.86
C VAL A 186 -74.01 -33.60 48.58
N ARG A 187 -73.69 -34.40 47.54
CA ARG A 187 -72.31 -34.67 47.13
C ARG A 187 -71.59 -33.44 46.59
N GLY A 188 -72.27 -32.60 45.80
CA GLY A 188 -71.73 -31.30 45.37
C GLY A 188 -71.41 -30.38 46.55
N LYS A 189 -72.31 -30.29 47.55
CA LYS A 189 -72.07 -29.50 48.77
C LYS A 189 -70.90 -30.02 49.61
N ILE A 190 -70.67 -31.34 49.62
CA ILE A 190 -69.50 -31.95 50.26
C ILE A 190 -68.22 -31.55 49.51
N ASP A 191 -68.18 -31.67 48.18
CA ASP A 191 -67.03 -31.29 47.37
C ASP A 191 -66.71 -29.79 47.51
N ASP A 192 -67.71 -28.90 47.56
CA ASP A 192 -67.51 -27.47 47.81
C ASP A 192 -66.89 -27.20 49.18
N LYS A 193 -67.34 -27.91 50.22
CA LYS A 193 -66.75 -27.80 51.56
C LYS A 193 -65.35 -28.38 51.63
N LEU A 194 -65.07 -29.47 50.92
CA LEU A 194 -63.72 -30.01 50.78
C LEU A 194 -62.78 -29.02 50.07
N LYS A 195 -63.23 -28.37 48.98
CA LYS A 195 -62.48 -27.29 48.30
C LYS A 195 -62.15 -26.14 49.26
N MET A 196 -63.14 -25.64 50.00
CA MET A 196 -62.92 -24.56 50.99
C MET A 196 -61.96 -24.99 52.10
N LEU A 197 -62.10 -26.22 52.60
CA LEU A 197 -61.28 -26.74 53.68
C LEU A 197 -59.83 -26.95 53.24
N ALA A 198 -59.62 -27.51 52.04
CA ALA A 198 -58.29 -27.71 51.47
C ALA A 198 -57.54 -26.38 51.30
N LYS A 199 -58.18 -25.37 50.70
CA LYS A 199 -57.64 -24.00 50.59
C LYS A 199 -57.29 -23.43 51.97
N SER A 200 -58.17 -23.60 52.95
CA SER A 200 -57.94 -23.11 54.32
C SER A 200 -56.74 -23.77 55.00
N TYR A 201 -56.51 -25.07 54.80
CA TYR A 201 -55.35 -25.76 55.36
C TYR A 201 -54.04 -25.22 54.79
N VAL A 202 -53.95 -25.10 53.45
CA VAL A 202 -52.77 -24.52 52.79
C VAL A 202 -52.52 -23.07 53.23
N SER A 203 -53.57 -22.27 53.40
CA SER A 203 -53.44 -20.91 53.93
C SER A 203 -52.84 -20.87 55.34
N ASN A 204 -53.17 -21.84 56.19
CA ASN A 204 -52.72 -21.95 57.57
C ASN A 204 -51.38 -22.66 57.74
N GLY A 205 -50.70 -23.04 56.65
CA GLY A 205 -49.42 -23.76 56.68
C GLY A 205 -49.56 -25.26 56.94
N GLU A 206 -50.75 -25.82 56.78
CA GLU A 206 -51.02 -27.26 56.89
C GLU A 206 -51.11 -27.87 55.47
N PHE A 207 -50.03 -27.75 54.69
CA PHE A 207 -50.04 -28.04 53.24
C PHE A 207 -50.41 -29.47 52.89
N GLU A 208 -49.75 -30.47 53.49
CA GLU A 208 -50.06 -31.90 53.30
C GLU A 208 -51.55 -32.20 53.55
N LYS A 209 -52.11 -31.69 54.66
CA LYS A 209 -53.53 -31.87 54.98
C LYS A 209 -54.44 -31.22 53.94
N GLY A 210 -54.01 -30.10 53.37
CA GLY A 210 -54.69 -29.45 52.25
C GLY A 210 -54.76 -30.36 51.03
N LEU A 211 -53.62 -30.95 50.64
CA LEU A 211 -53.52 -31.89 49.52
C LEU A 211 -54.34 -33.16 49.76
N GLU A 212 -54.23 -33.78 50.94
CA GLU A 212 -55.05 -34.94 51.33
C GLU A 212 -56.55 -34.64 51.29
N THR A 213 -56.95 -33.42 51.64
CA THR A 213 -58.35 -32.99 51.60
C THR A 213 -58.83 -32.79 50.17
N ALA A 214 -57.99 -32.24 49.28
CA ALA A 214 -58.30 -32.13 47.86
C ALA A 214 -58.49 -33.52 47.21
N LEU A 215 -57.71 -34.53 47.60
CA LEU A 215 -57.82 -35.89 47.08
C LEU A 215 -59.17 -36.58 47.37
N LYS A 216 -59.94 -36.08 48.35
CA LYS A 216 -61.27 -36.60 48.72
C LYS A 216 -62.39 -36.10 47.81
N ILE A 217 -62.12 -35.12 46.93
CA ILE A 217 -63.10 -34.58 45.98
C ILE A 217 -63.52 -35.68 45.00
N SER A 218 -64.82 -35.79 44.78
CA SER A 218 -65.38 -36.90 44.03
C SER A 218 -65.21 -36.78 42.52
N ASN A 219 -65.27 -35.55 41.98
CA ASN A 219 -64.99 -35.29 40.57
C ASN A 219 -63.47 -35.32 40.30
N GLU A 220 -63.02 -36.22 39.43
CA GLU A 220 -61.59 -36.39 39.14
C GLU A 220 -60.94 -35.15 38.52
N LYS A 221 -61.62 -34.46 37.61
CA LYS A 221 -61.10 -33.26 36.95
C LYS A 221 -60.89 -32.15 37.98
N GLU A 222 -61.92 -31.86 38.77
CA GLU A 222 -61.85 -30.82 39.82
C GLU A 222 -60.83 -31.18 40.90
N ARG A 223 -60.71 -32.46 41.24
CA ARG A 223 -59.72 -32.96 42.20
C ARG A 223 -58.30 -32.66 41.72
N ILE A 224 -57.98 -33.01 40.47
CA ILE A 224 -56.65 -32.78 39.90
C ILE A 224 -56.38 -31.28 39.74
N GLU A 225 -57.36 -30.51 39.27
CA GLU A 225 -57.24 -29.05 39.12
C GLU A 225 -56.96 -28.38 40.47
N LEU A 226 -57.73 -28.70 41.51
CA LEU A 226 -57.51 -28.15 42.85
C LEU A 226 -56.16 -28.61 43.41
N TYR A 227 -55.82 -29.89 43.31
CA TYR A 227 -54.57 -30.44 43.83
C TYR A 227 -53.36 -29.68 43.25
N ASN A 228 -53.31 -29.54 41.92
CA ASN A 228 -52.25 -28.81 41.24
C ASN A 228 -52.25 -27.31 41.59
N ALA A 229 -53.43 -26.69 41.69
CA ALA A 229 -53.56 -25.29 42.08
C ALA A 229 -53.07 -25.03 43.51
N LEU A 230 -53.31 -25.95 44.45
CA LEU A 230 -52.81 -25.85 45.82
C LEU A 230 -51.28 -25.97 45.87
N ILE A 231 -50.69 -26.87 45.09
CA ILE A 231 -49.22 -26.97 44.97
C ILE A 231 -48.62 -25.65 44.46
N ARG A 232 -49.16 -25.10 43.37
CA ARG A 232 -48.74 -23.81 42.80
C ARG A 232 -48.89 -22.68 43.81
N ALA A 233 -50.02 -22.66 44.54
CA ALA A 233 -50.29 -21.65 45.55
C ALA A 233 -49.32 -21.72 46.74
N ASN A 234 -48.92 -22.92 47.17
CA ASN A 234 -47.97 -23.06 48.27
C ASN A 234 -46.54 -22.66 47.89
N ALA A 235 -46.20 -22.70 46.60
CA ALA A 235 -44.84 -22.55 46.14
C ALA A 235 -44.17 -21.25 46.61
N PRO A 236 -44.80 -20.05 46.59
CA PRO A 236 -44.18 -18.82 47.11
C PRO A 236 -43.95 -18.80 48.63
N LYS A 237 -44.62 -19.67 49.40
CA LYS A 237 -44.41 -19.82 50.85
C LYS A 237 -43.32 -20.84 51.16
N ASN A 238 -43.35 -21.98 50.48
CA ASN A 238 -42.40 -23.07 50.65
C ASN A 238 -42.18 -23.78 49.31
N LEU A 239 -41.12 -23.39 48.61
CA LEU A 239 -40.83 -23.93 47.28
C LEU A 239 -40.50 -25.42 47.35
N ASP A 240 -39.66 -25.83 48.28
CA ASP A 240 -39.16 -27.21 48.37
C ASP A 240 -40.30 -28.21 48.58
N GLU A 241 -41.21 -27.92 49.50
CA GLU A 241 -42.37 -28.77 49.80
C GLU A 241 -43.35 -28.84 48.61
N SER A 242 -43.52 -27.74 47.87
CA SER A 242 -44.31 -27.72 46.63
C SER A 242 -43.66 -28.54 45.51
N LEU A 243 -42.34 -28.47 45.38
CA LEU A 243 -41.59 -29.23 44.37
C LEU A 243 -41.60 -30.73 44.70
N GLU A 244 -41.41 -31.12 45.96
CA GLU A 244 -41.53 -32.52 46.43
C GLU A 244 -42.92 -33.10 46.09
N SER A 245 -43.99 -32.35 46.39
CA SER A 245 -45.36 -32.76 46.04
C SER A 245 -45.62 -32.82 44.53
N ALA A 246 -44.92 -32.03 43.73
CA ALA A 246 -45.01 -32.10 42.27
C ALA A 246 -44.23 -33.31 41.71
N GLU A 247 -43.12 -33.70 42.35
CA GLU A 247 -42.32 -34.87 41.96
C GLU A 247 -43.05 -36.19 42.16
N ASP A 248 -43.89 -36.29 43.18
CA ASP A 248 -44.71 -37.47 43.49
C ASP A 248 -45.78 -37.78 42.42
N LEU A 249 -45.99 -36.89 41.46
CA LEU A 249 -46.91 -37.11 40.34
C LEU A 249 -46.37 -38.18 39.38
N LYS A 250 -47.08 -39.32 39.31
CA LYS A 250 -46.74 -40.46 38.43
C LYS A 250 -46.83 -40.17 36.94
N ASP A 251 -47.67 -39.22 36.52
CA ASP A 251 -47.86 -38.84 35.12
C ASP A 251 -46.83 -37.77 34.75
N LEU A 252 -45.79 -38.17 34.01
CA LEU A 252 -44.68 -37.29 33.61
C LEU A 252 -45.15 -36.03 32.87
N LYS A 253 -46.19 -36.14 32.03
CA LYS A 253 -46.72 -34.99 31.28
C LYS A 253 -47.38 -33.99 32.22
N LYS A 254 -48.16 -34.47 33.19
CA LYS A 254 -48.78 -33.61 34.21
C LYS A 254 -47.74 -33.03 35.17
N LYS A 255 -46.73 -33.82 35.56
CA LYS A 255 -45.58 -33.36 36.35
C LYS A 255 -44.89 -32.20 35.65
N ASN A 256 -44.41 -32.41 34.41
CA ASN A 256 -43.70 -31.37 33.65
C ASN A 256 -44.57 -30.13 33.42
N GLN A 257 -45.87 -30.28 33.16
CA GLN A 257 -46.78 -29.13 33.04
C GLN A 257 -46.93 -28.36 34.36
N LEU A 258 -47.00 -29.06 35.50
CA LEU A 258 -47.06 -28.41 36.81
C LEU A 258 -45.76 -27.67 37.12
N ILE A 259 -44.60 -28.30 36.86
CA ILE A 259 -43.28 -27.67 37.02
C ILE A 259 -43.15 -26.43 36.13
N LYS A 260 -43.56 -26.52 34.85
CA LYS A 260 -43.65 -25.38 33.93
C LYS A 260 -44.46 -24.24 34.55
N ASN A 261 -45.66 -24.54 35.04
CA ASN A 261 -46.55 -23.55 35.62
C ASN A 261 -45.98 -22.89 36.89
N ILE A 262 -45.36 -23.68 37.78
CA ILE A 262 -44.68 -23.15 38.97
C ILE A 262 -43.55 -22.20 38.56
N ALA A 263 -42.74 -22.57 37.58
CA ALA A 263 -41.67 -21.71 37.06
C ALA A 263 -42.20 -20.39 36.47
N PHE A 264 -43.33 -20.42 35.76
CA PHE A 264 -44.02 -19.21 35.27
C PHE A 264 -44.48 -18.29 36.39
N ASP A 265 -45.10 -18.86 37.42
CA ASP A 265 -45.57 -18.11 38.58
C ASP A 265 -44.38 -17.45 39.32
N TYR A 266 -43.23 -18.14 39.32
CA TYR A 266 -42.00 -17.69 39.96
C TYR A 266 -41.24 -16.57 39.26
N ILE A 267 -41.55 -16.26 37.99
CA ILE A 267 -40.97 -15.10 37.26
C ILE A 267 -41.13 -13.80 38.06
N ASN A 268 -42.24 -13.64 38.79
CA ASN A 268 -42.52 -12.42 39.57
C ASN A 268 -42.17 -12.55 41.07
N VAL A 269 -41.83 -13.76 41.53
CA VAL A 269 -41.57 -14.02 42.94
C VAL A 269 -40.07 -14.01 43.19
N ASN A 270 -39.34 -14.91 42.53
CA ASN A 270 -37.89 -15.00 42.60
C ASN A 270 -37.35 -15.72 41.35
N PRO A 271 -36.95 -14.99 40.29
CA PRO A 271 -36.40 -15.57 39.07
C PRO A 271 -35.17 -16.46 39.30
N ASP A 272 -34.40 -16.20 40.35
CA ASP A 272 -33.14 -16.91 40.61
C ASP A 272 -33.39 -18.39 41.00
N GLU A 273 -34.62 -18.75 41.39
CA GLU A 273 -35.04 -20.13 41.69
C GLU A 273 -35.55 -20.90 40.46
N ILE A 274 -35.82 -20.23 39.34
CA ILE A 274 -36.32 -20.88 38.11
C ILE A 274 -35.40 -22.00 37.62
N PRO A 275 -34.06 -21.85 37.58
CA PRO A 275 -33.17 -22.95 37.19
C PRO A 275 -33.35 -24.20 38.06
N LYS A 276 -33.51 -24.00 39.38
CA LYS A 276 -33.79 -25.08 40.33
C LYS A 276 -35.11 -25.77 40.02
N ILE A 277 -36.17 -25.00 39.76
CA ILE A 277 -37.50 -25.54 39.40
C ILE A 277 -37.41 -26.36 38.11
N LEU A 278 -36.75 -25.85 37.07
CA LEU A 278 -36.61 -26.52 35.78
C LEU A 278 -35.71 -27.75 35.81
N SER A 279 -34.80 -27.85 36.79
CA SER A 279 -33.93 -29.03 36.95
C SER A 279 -34.69 -30.33 37.21
N LEU A 280 -35.94 -30.23 37.65
CA LEU A 280 -36.83 -31.39 37.89
C LEU A 280 -37.42 -31.99 36.61
N ILE A 281 -37.18 -31.34 35.46
CA ILE A 281 -37.55 -31.86 34.15
C ILE A 281 -36.34 -32.63 33.60
N GLU A 282 -36.49 -33.96 33.56
CA GLU A 282 -35.41 -34.88 33.17
C GLU A 282 -35.01 -34.74 31.70
N GLU A 283 -35.98 -34.53 30.82
CA GLU A 283 -35.73 -34.43 29.38
C GLU A 283 -35.18 -33.04 29.01
N SER A 284 -33.93 -32.99 28.56
CA SER A 284 -33.22 -31.73 28.28
C SER A 284 -33.88 -30.87 27.21
N THR A 285 -34.40 -31.48 26.14
CA THR A 285 -35.12 -30.81 25.05
C THR A 285 -36.40 -30.13 25.54
N GLU A 286 -37.16 -30.80 26.40
CA GLU A 286 -38.37 -30.25 27.01
C GLU A 286 -38.04 -29.14 28.00
N ARG A 287 -36.99 -29.34 28.82
CA ARG A 287 -36.48 -28.33 29.75
C ARG A 287 -36.05 -27.06 29.03
N GLU A 288 -35.29 -27.18 27.94
CA GLU A 288 -34.84 -26.04 27.13
C GLU A 288 -36.03 -25.33 26.45
N ARG A 289 -36.99 -26.08 25.91
CA ARG A 289 -38.23 -25.51 25.36
C ARG A 289 -38.98 -24.66 26.40
N ILE A 290 -39.15 -25.19 27.62
CA ILE A 290 -39.83 -24.48 28.70
C ILE A 290 -39.02 -23.25 29.14
N LEU A 291 -37.71 -23.36 29.23
CA LEU A 291 -36.83 -22.22 29.53
C LEU A 291 -37.01 -21.09 28.50
N LEU A 292 -37.12 -21.41 27.21
CA LEU A 292 -37.37 -20.42 26.16
C LEU A 292 -38.75 -19.75 26.29
N ASP A 293 -39.80 -20.50 26.63
CA ASP A 293 -41.14 -19.93 26.91
C ASP A 293 -41.10 -18.95 28.11
N ILE A 294 -40.35 -19.30 29.16
CA ILE A 294 -40.15 -18.49 30.35
C ILE A 294 -39.35 -17.22 30.02
N LEU A 295 -38.26 -17.35 29.26
CA LEU A 295 -37.44 -16.21 28.79
C LEU A 295 -38.26 -15.23 27.97
N TYR A 296 -39.10 -15.74 27.05
CA TYR A 296 -40.01 -14.91 26.27
C TYR A 296 -40.99 -14.13 27.14
N SER A 297 -41.57 -14.79 28.13
CA SER A 297 -42.53 -14.16 29.04
C SER A 297 -41.85 -13.18 29.99
N SER A 298 -40.60 -13.47 30.38
CA SER A 298 -39.75 -12.57 31.16
C SER A 298 -39.44 -11.30 30.36
N LEU A 299 -39.04 -11.42 29.08
CA LEU A 299 -38.77 -10.29 28.19
C LEU A 299 -39.98 -9.35 28.00
N LYS A 300 -41.20 -9.89 27.96
CA LYS A 300 -42.43 -9.08 27.87
C LYS A 300 -42.67 -8.23 29.12
N LYS A 301 -42.21 -8.70 30.28
CA LYS A 301 -42.35 -8.02 31.56
C LYS A 301 -41.19 -7.06 31.81
N GLU A 302 -39.97 -7.61 31.89
CA GLU A 302 -38.75 -6.86 32.15
C GLU A 302 -37.53 -7.61 31.60
N ALA A 303 -36.76 -6.95 30.73
CA ALA A 303 -35.60 -7.57 30.06
C ALA A 303 -34.49 -8.00 31.04
N SER A 304 -34.37 -7.33 32.19
CA SER A 304 -33.41 -7.68 33.25
C SER A 304 -33.66 -9.09 33.82
N ILE A 305 -34.91 -9.53 33.90
CA ILE A 305 -35.28 -10.88 34.38
C ILE A 305 -34.83 -11.93 33.37
N ALA A 306 -35.07 -11.69 32.09
CA ALA A 306 -34.62 -12.59 31.03
C ALA A 306 -33.09 -12.72 30.98
N LEU A 307 -32.39 -11.62 31.22
CA LEU A 307 -30.92 -11.61 31.27
C LEU A 307 -30.37 -12.53 32.36
N LYS A 308 -31.00 -12.59 33.54
CA LYS A 308 -30.58 -13.51 34.61
C LYS A 308 -30.68 -15.00 34.24
N LEU A 309 -31.58 -15.33 33.33
CA LEU A 309 -31.91 -16.70 32.96
C LEU A 309 -31.19 -17.17 31.69
N VAL A 310 -30.62 -16.25 30.91
CA VAL A 310 -30.10 -16.56 29.56
C VAL A 310 -28.93 -17.55 29.59
N ASP A 311 -28.11 -17.52 30.65
CA ASP A 311 -26.95 -18.40 30.80
C ASP A 311 -27.33 -19.87 31.02
N GLN A 312 -28.62 -20.15 31.30
CA GLN A 312 -29.15 -21.52 31.43
C GLN A 312 -29.37 -22.20 30.07
N ILE A 313 -29.29 -21.47 28.95
CA ILE A 313 -29.46 -22.04 27.60
C ILE A 313 -28.18 -22.77 27.20
N GLU A 314 -28.25 -24.06 26.90
CA GLU A 314 -27.08 -24.86 26.54
C GLU A 314 -26.58 -24.58 25.11
N ASP A 315 -27.49 -24.34 24.15
CA ASP A 315 -27.12 -23.97 22.78
C ASP A 315 -26.69 -22.50 22.68
N GLU A 316 -25.43 -22.29 22.31
CA GLU A 316 -24.82 -20.96 22.25
C GLU A 316 -25.44 -20.05 21.17
N ILE A 317 -25.91 -20.60 20.04
CA ILE A 317 -26.57 -19.81 19.00
C ILE A 317 -27.95 -19.37 19.47
N VAL A 318 -28.69 -20.24 20.16
CA VAL A 318 -29.97 -19.88 20.80
C VAL A 318 -29.72 -18.84 21.89
N ARG A 319 -28.65 -18.98 22.67
CA ARG A 319 -28.26 -17.99 23.69
C ARG A 319 -27.99 -16.62 23.07
N ILE A 320 -27.19 -16.56 22.00
CA ILE A 320 -26.92 -15.32 21.25
C ILE A 320 -28.23 -14.70 20.72
N LYS A 321 -29.13 -15.51 20.16
CA LYS A 321 -30.45 -15.04 19.69
C LYS A 321 -31.28 -14.40 20.82
N VAL A 322 -31.28 -15.01 22.00
CA VAL A 322 -31.99 -14.45 23.17
C VAL A 322 -31.32 -13.17 23.65
N LEU A 323 -29.99 -13.12 23.71
CA LEU A 323 -29.23 -11.90 24.03
C LEU A 323 -29.55 -10.76 23.05
N PHE A 324 -29.68 -11.03 21.75
CA PHE A 324 -30.12 -10.03 20.76
C PHE A 324 -31.56 -9.52 21.02
N ASN A 325 -32.48 -10.38 21.45
CA ASN A 325 -33.83 -9.93 21.86
C ASN A 325 -33.77 -9.06 23.12
N ILE A 326 -32.87 -9.35 24.06
CA ILE A 326 -32.63 -8.52 25.26
C ILE A 326 -32.06 -7.16 24.84
N VAL A 327 -31.03 -7.14 23.99
CA VAL A 327 -30.44 -5.91 23.42
C VAL A 327 -31.52 -5.07 22.74
N LYS A 328 -32.36 -5.69 21.90
CA LYS A 328 -33.49 -5.01 21.27
C LYS A 328 -34.43 -4.37 22.30
N LYS A 329 -34.78 -5.11 23.36
CA LYS A 329 -35.69 -4.61 24.37
C LYS A 329 -35.09 -3.46 25.17
N PHE A 330 -33.80 -3.53 25.52
CA PHE A 330 -33.10 -2.42 26.16
C PHE A 330 -32.97 -1.19 25.25
N HIS A 331 -32.74 -1.38 23.95
CA HIS A 331 -32.75 -0.31 22.96
C HIS A 331 -34.12 0.37 22.86
N GLU A 332 -35.21 -0.41 22.81
CA GLU A 332 -36.59 0.10 22.83
C GLU A 332 -36.91 0.88 24.13
N GLU A 333 -36.24 0.53 25.23
CA GLU A 333 -36.35 1.20 26.54
C GLU A 333 -35.33 2.36 26.73
N ASN A 334 -34.50 2.67 25.72
CA ASN A 334 -33.40 3.65 25.77
C ASN A 334 -32.40 3.39 26.93
N LYS A 335 -32.03 2.13 27.17
CA LYS A 335 -31.09 1.70 28.20
C LYS A 335 -29.74 1.28 27.58
N ASP A 336 -29.13 2.17 26.80
CA ASP A 336 -27.96 1.86 25.97
C ASP A 336 -26.72 1.46 26.80
N ASP A 337 -26.57 2.00 28.01
CA ASP A 337 -25.50 1.64 28.95
C ASP A 337 -25.50 0.13 29.29
N LEU A 338 -26.68 -0.51 29.22
CA LEU A 338 -26.82 -1.95 29.44
C LEU A 338 -26.57 -2.78 28.17
N ILE A 339 -26.55 -2.16 26.99
CA ILE A 339 -26.35 -2.85 25.71
C ILE A 339 -24.87 -3.19 25.50
N LEU A 340 -23.96 -2.24 25.74
CA LEU A 340 -22.53 -2.44 25.47
C LEU A 340 -21.92 -3.68 26.16
N PRO A 341 -22.21 -3.97 27.45
CA PRO A 341 -21.75 -5.20 28.09
C PRO A 341 -22.31 -6.47 27.43
N LEU A 342 -23.56 -6.43 26.95
CA LEU A 342 -24.19 -7.56 26.27
C LEU A 342 -23.59 -7.83 24.89
N LEU A 343 -23.28 -6.78 24.13
CA LEU A 343 -22.57 -6.91 22.85
C LEU A 343 -21.22 -7.59 23.06
N LYS A 344 -20.46 -7.16 24.07
CA LYS A 344 -19.18 -7.81 24.43
C LYS A 344 -19.37 -9.25 24.88
N GLN A 345 -20.42 -9.57 25.62
CA GLN A 345 -20.76 -10.94 26.01
C GLN A 345 -21.06 -11.82 24.79
N ILE A 346 -21.82 -11.30 23.82
CA ILE A 346 -22.10 -11.98 22.55
C ILE A 346 -20.80 -12.24 21.79
N ASP A 347 -19.95 -11.23 21.64
CA ASP A 347 -18.67 -11.36 20.95
C ASP A 347 -17.76 -12.39 21.63
N GLN A 348 -17.72 -12.41 22.96
CA GLN A 348 -16.97 -13.41 23.73
C GLN A 348 -17.51 -14.83 23.52
N ILE A 349 -18.83 -15.03 23.53
CA ILE A 349 -19.44 -16.33 23.23
C ILE A 349 -19.00 -16.78 21.84
N ILE A 350 -19.04 -15.90 20.84
CA ILE A 350 -18.70 -16.24 19.46
C ILE A 350 -17.20 -16.54 19.29
N LEU A 351 -16.33 -15.72 19.89
CA LEU A 351 -14.87 -15.82 19.71
C LEU A 351 -14.21 -16.94 20.52
N LEU A 352 -14.77 -17.30 21.68
CA LEU A 352 -14.20 -18.31 22.58
C LEU A 352 -14.87 -19.69 22.45
N SER A 353 -15.92 -19.81 21.65
CA SER A 353 -16.63 -21.07 21.49
C SER A 353 -15.81 -22.12 20.74
N GLU A 354 -15.78 -23.33 21.29
CA GLU A 354 -15.27 -24.53 20.60
C GLU A 354 -16.32 -25.16 19.67
N LYS A 355 -17.60 -24.77 19.80
CA LYS A 355 -18.75 -25.31 19.07
C LYS A 355 -19.14 -24.46 17.85
N ILE A 356 -18.90 -23.16 17.93
CA ILE A 356 -19.21 -22.17 16.90
C ILE A 356 -17.92 -21.84 16.15
N THR A 357 -17.80 -22.30 14.91
CA THR A 357 -16.74 -21.83 14.01
C THR A 357 -17.18 -20.57 13.30
N VAL A 358 -16.45 -19.46 13.44
CA VAL A 358 -16.70 -18.19 12.71
C VAL A 358 -16.01 -18.16 11.33
N SER A 359 -15.23 -19.19 11.00
CA SER A 359 -14.55 -19.31 9.71
C SER A 359 -15.57 -19.54 8.58
N GLU A 360 -15.73 -18.58 7.68
CA GLU A 360 -16.61 -18.72 6.53
C GLU A 360 -15.83 -18.83 5.20
N HIS A 361 -16.16 -19.89 4.47
CA HIS A 361 -16.39 -19.83 3.02
C HIS A 361 -17.89 -20.07 2.71
N LYS A 362 -18.79 -19.79 3.66
CA LYS A 362 -20.22 -20.06 3.50
C LYS A 362 -21.03 -18.94 4.13
N TYR A 363 -21.52 -18.02 3.30
CA TYR A 363 -22.47 -16.91 3.56
C TYR A 363 -23.73 -17.21 4.42
N ASN A 364 -23.84 -18.40 5.02
CA ASN A 364 -24.95 -18.89 5.81
C ASN A 364 -24.54 -19.21 7.26
N ASN A 365 -23.40 -18.73 7.78
CA ASN A 365 -23.05 -18.95 9.17
C ASN A 365 -23.76 -17.92 10.08
N PRO A 366 -24.72 -18.36 10.91
CA PRO A 366 -25.44 -17.43 11.78
C PRO A 366 -24.51 -16.70 12.75
N ALA A 367 -23.42 -17.32 13.20
CA ALA A 367 -22.49 -16.69 14.12
C ALA A 367 -21.68 -15.56 13.49
N TYR A 368 -21.26 -15.71 12.23
CA TYR A 368 -20.58 -14.65 11.50
C TYR A 368 -21.48 -13.42 11.34
N GLU A 369 -22.74 -13.64 10.95
CA GLU A 369 -23.73 -12.55 10.83
C GLU A 369 -24.00 -11.86 12.17
N PHE A 370 -24.19 -12.62 13.26
CA PHE A 370 -24.37 -12.04 14.59
C PHE A 370 -23.14 -11.22 15.02
N PHE A 371 -21.93 -11.74 14.81
CA PHE A 371 -20.70 -11.04 15.17
C PHE A 371 -20.55 -9.72 14.41
N LYS A 372 -20.75 -9.74 13.09
CA LYS A 372 -20.75 -8.54 12.24
C LYS A 372 -21.80 -7.52 12.68
N GLU A 373 -23.00 -7.99 13.01
CA GLU A 373 -24.09 -7.15 13.54
C GLU A 373 -23.72 -6.52 14.89
N THR A 374 -23.11 -7.28 15.80
CA THR A 374 -22.64 -6.78 17.09
C THR A 374 -21.62 -5.66 16.93
N ILE A 375 -20.62 -5.86 16.06
CA ILE A 375 -19.60 -4.85 15.77
C ILE A 375 -20.22 -3.59 15.15
N CYS A 376 -21.19 -3.76 14.25
CA CYS A 376 -21.91 -2.62 13.65
C CYS A 376 -22.71 -1.83 14.69
N ILE A 377 -23.40 -2.50 15.61
CA ILE A 377 -24.13 -1.86 16.71
C ILE A 377 -23.15 -1.14 17.65
N LEU A 378 -22.01 -1.76 17.94
CA LEU A 378 -20.97 -1.18 18.78
C LEU A 378 -20.36 0.09 18.16
N ALA A 379 -20.09 0.08 16.86
CA ALA A 379 -19.59 1.25 16.15
C ALA A 379 -20.56 2.44 16.23
N GLU A 380 -21.86 2.16 16.28
CA GLU A 380 -22.94 3.14 16.37
C GLU A 380 -23.17 3.67 17.80
N LEU A 381 -23.15 2.79 18.81
CA LEU A 381 -23.43 3.17 20.21
C LEU A 381 -22.19 3.73 20.94
N ASP A 382 -20.98 3.29 20.59
CA ASP A 382 -19.73 3.77 21.18
C ASP A 382 -18.95 4.61 20.17
N CYS A 383 -18.10 3.98 19.33
CA CYS A 383 -17.46 4.62 18.19
C CYS A 383 -16.84 3.59 17.22
N PRO A 384 -16.56 3.98 15.96
CA PRO A 384 -15.86 3.12 15.00
C PRO A 384 -14.47 2.65 15.47
N GLU A 385 -13.74 3.46 16.24
CA GLU A 385 -12.44 3.06 16.80
C GLU A 385 -12.54 1.88 17.76
N THR A 386 -13.57 1.81 18.61
CA THR A 386 -13.78 0.65 19.49
C THR A 386 -14.10 -0.59 18.67
N ALA A 387 -14.93 -0.46 17.63
CA ALA A 387 -15.27 -1.54 16.72
C ALA A 387 -14.03 -2.08 15.96
N ASP A 388 -13.19 -1.18 15.44
CA ASP A 388 -11.91 -1.54 14.81
C ASP A 388 -10.98 -2.28 15.78
N LYS A 389 -10.92 -1.86 17.04
CA LYS A 389 -10.13 -2.55 18.06
C LYS A 389 -10.57 -3.99 18.28
N ILE A 390 -11.88 -4.25 18.35
CA ILE A 390 -12.40 -5.63 18.46
C ILE A 390 -12.02 -6.45 17.22
N ILE A 391 -12.13 -5.87 16.03
CA ILE A 391 -11.67 -6.52 14.79
C ILE A 391 -10.16 -6.83 14.89
N GLY A 392 -9.35 -5.90 15.40
CA GLY A 392 -7.91 -6.07 15.60
C GLY A 392 -7.52 -7.18 16.56
N GLU A 393 -8.35 -7.48 17.56
CA GLU A 393 -8.15 -8.54 18.55
C GLU A 393 -8.41 -9.96 17.98
N ILE A 394 -9.05 -10.06 16.81
CA ILE A 394 -9.30 -11.34 16.13
C ILE A 394 -7.99 -11.99 15.72
N SER A 395 -7.72 -13.18 16.25
CA SER A 395 -6.46 -13.91 15.99
C SER A 395 -6.32 -14.36 14.52
N SER A 396 -7.42 -14.72 13.86
CA SER A 396 -7.41 -15.11 12.44
C SER A 396 -7.31 -13.89 11.53
N LYS A 397 -6.22 -13.83 10.75
CA LYS A 397 -6.00 -12.78 9.75
C LYS A 397 -7.10 -12.76 8.68
N GLU A 398 -7.51 -13.92 8.19
CA GLU A 398 -8.54 -14.03 7.16
C GLU A 398 -9.89 -13.51 7.66
N LEU A 399 -10.30 -13.92 8.87
CA LEU A 399 -11.55 -13.47 9.47
C LEU A 399 -11.54 -11.96 9.71
N ARG A 400 -10.40 -11.42 10.17
CA ARG A 400 -10.19 -9.99 10.36
C ARG A 400 -10.36 -9.21 9.06
N GLU A 401 -9.74 -9.66 7.98
CA GLU A 401 -9.83 -9.03 6.66
C GLU A 401 -11.27 -9.08 6.10
N ASN A 402 -11.96 -10.21 6.27
CA ASN A 402 -13.35 -10.36 5.82
C ASN A 402 -14.31 -9.42 6.57
N ILE A 403 -14.21 -9.35 7.89
CA ILE A 403 -15.06 -8.45 8.69
C ILE A 403 -14.74 -6.98 8.39
N ALA A 404 -13.46 -6.62 8.30
CA ALA A 404 -13.07 -5.25 7.96
C ALA A 404 -13.60 -4.83 6.58
N LYS A 405 -13.65 -5.77 5.62
CA LYS A 405 -14.21 -5.55 4.28
C LYS A 405 -15.74 -5.41 4.32
N ASP A 406 -16.43 -6.28 5.03
CA ASP A 406 -17.90 -6.26 5.10
C ASP A 406 -18.43 -5.05 5.87
N LEU A 407 -17.66 -4.58 6.86
CA LEU A 407 -17.96 -3.39 7.67
C LEU A 407 -17.23 -2.13 7.17
N PHE A 408 -16.74 -2.14 5.92
CA PHE A 408 -15.94 -1.03 5.41
C PHE A 408 -16.66 0.31 5.52
N ASN A 409 -17.93 0.36 5.10
CA ASN A 409 -18.68 1.62 5.03
C ASN A 409 -19.10 2.16 6.40
N GLU A 410 -19.13 1.28 7.40
CA GLU A 410 -19.53 1.53 8.77
C GLU A 410 -18.35 2.05 9.58
N ILE A 411 -17.18 1.43 9.43
CA ILE A 411 -16.01 1.69 10.27
C ILE A 411 -14.94 2.53 9.57
N TYR A 412 -14.78 2.39 8.25
CA TYR A 412 -13.63 2.94 7.53
C TYR A 412 -14.03 3.92 6.41
N GLU A 413 -13.06 4.72 6.01
CA GLU A 413 -13.15 5.60 4.85
C GLU A 413 -11.80 5.72 4.13
N MET A 414 -11.86 6.09 2.86
CA MET A 414 -10.65 6.42 2.10
C MET A 414 -10.37 7.91 2.24
N VAL A 415 -9.25 8.26 2.87
CA VAL A 415 -8.79 9.64 3.01
C VAL A 415 -7.56 9.89 2.15
N GLU A 416 -7.43 11.12 1.68
CA GLU A 416 -6.29 11.58 0.92
C GLU A 416 -5.18 12.06 1.87
N GLU A 417 -4.07 11.31 1.91
CA GLU A 417 -2.86 11.69 2.64
C GLU A 417 -1.85 12.34 1.70
N LYS A 418 -1.32 13.50 2.11
CA LYS A 418 -0.18 14.13 1.45
C LYS A 418 1.12 13.46 1.89
N LYS A 419 1.89 12.98 0.93
CA LYS A 419 3.23 12.42 1.11
C LYS A 419 4.24 13.17 0.26
N THR A 420 5.52 13.08 0.60
CA THR A 420 6.61 13.68 -0.16
C THR A 420 7.56 12.59 -0.67
N LYS A 421 8.17 12.83 -1.83
CA LYS A 421 9.26 12.00 -2.37
C LYS A 421 10.25 12.89 -3.12
N VAL A 422 11.48 12.43 -3.29
CA VAL A 422 12.49 13.11 -4.11
C VAL A 422 12.49 12.48 -5.50
N GLU A 423 12.35 13.29 -6.54
CA GLU A 423 12.42 12.85 -7.94
C GLU A 423 13.59 13.53 -8.68
N PRO A 424 14.40 12.78 -9.44
CA PRO A 424 15.46 13.35 -10.27
C PRO A 424 14.88 13.97 -11.55
N ILE A 425 15.09 15.26 -11.76
CA ILE A 425 14.68 16.00 -12.96
C ILE A 425 15.92 16.38 -13.75
N GLY A 426 16.06 15.89 -14.98
CA GLY A 426 17.22 16.22 -15.84
C GLY A 426 17.32 17.72 -16.11
N GLN A 427 18.50 18.30 -15.86
CA GLN A 427 18.78 19.73 -16.07
C GLN A 427 19.84 19.97 -17.14
N PHE A 428 20.79 19.04 -17.32
CA PHE A 428 21.87 19.19 -18.27
C PHE A 428 22.28 17.81 -18.82
N SER A 429 22.57 17.75 -20.11
CA SER A 429 23.17 16.58 -20.76
C SER A 429 24.03 17.03 -21.93
N GLN A 430 25.33 16.73 -21.88
CA GLN A 430 26.27 17.01 -22.97
C GLN A 430 27.31 15.89 -23.06
N PHE A 431 27.78 15.60 -24.27
CA PHE A 431 28.90 14.71 -24.47
C PHE A 431 30.03 15.38 -25.28
N TYR A 432 31.24 14.87 -25.09
CA TYR A 432 32.46 15.28 -25.76
C TYR A 432 33.15 14.05 -26.34
N VAL A 433 33.74 14.22 -27.52
CA VAL A 433 34.54 13.20 -28.19
C VAL A 433 35.99 13.67 -28.20
N LEU A 434 36.90 12.76 -27.85
CA LEU A 434 38.32 13.04 -27.61
C LEU A 434 39.17 12.00 -28.35
N ASN A 435 40.30 12.43 -28.91
CA ASN A 435 41.26 11.50 -29.50
C ASN A 435 42.10 10.85 -28.41
N THR A 436 42.23 9.53 -28.49
CA THR A 436 42.81 8.68 -27.45
C THR A 436 43.84 7.72 -28.04
N TYR A 437 44.92 7.50 -27.31
CA TYR A 437 45.96 6.56 -27.70
C TYR A 437 46.58 5.86 -26.49
N THR A 438 46.68 4.54 -26.60
CA THR A 438 47.08 3.61 -25.53
C THR A 438 48.14 2.63 -26.01
N SER A 439 48.24 2.36 -27.32
CA SER A 439 49.14 1.35 -27.87
C SER A 439 50.59 1.79 -28.04
N LYS A 440 51.53 1.12 -27.35
CA LYS A 440 52.99 1.31 -27.53
C LYS A 440 53.43 2.77 -27.38
N ILE A 441 53.11 3.37 -26.25
CA ILE A 441 53.51 4.74 -25.90
C ILE A 441 55.02 4.79 -25.73
N SER A 442 55.70 5.51 -26.62
CA SER A 442 57.13 5.84 -26.53
C SER A 442 57.31 7.25 -25.96
N ASN A 443 58.55 7.60 -25.59
CA ASN A 443 58.88 8.95 -25.13
C ASN A 443 58.56 10.01 -26.19
N GLU A 444 58.71 9.68 -27.48
CA GLU A 444 58.36 10.58 -28.58
C GLU A 444 56.84 10.82 -28.64
N ILE A 445 56.01 9.80 -28.40
CA ILE A 445 54.55 9.94 -28.37
C ILE A 445 54.08 10.71 -27.14
N GLU A 446 54.72 10.48 -25.99
CA GLU A 446 54.44 11.26 -24.78
C GLU A 446 54.79 12.73 -24.98
N THR A 447 55.96 13.02 -25.54
CA THR A 447 56.39 14.39 -25.85
C THR A 447 55.45 15.04 -26.87
N PHE A 448 55.07 14.30 -27.91
CA PHE A 448 54.06 14.73 -28.89
C PHE A 448 52.76 15.18 -28.22
N SER A 449 52.23 14.39 -27.27
CA SER A 449 51.03 14.78 -26.53
C SER A 449 51.27 16.00 -25.63
N LEU A 450 52.36 16.02 -24.86
CA LEU A 450 52.66 17.08 -23.89
C LEU A 450 52.80 18.47 -24.52
N ILE A 451 53.28 18.56 -25.76
CA ILE A 451 53.40 19.84 -26.48
C ILE A 451 52.10 20.25 -27.20
N GLY A 452 51.01 19.50 -27.06
CA GLY A 452 49.72 19.79 -27.71
C GLY A 452 49.50 19.08 -29.05
N GLY A 453 50.30 18.06 -29.37
CA GLY A 453 50.15 17.29 -30.58
C GLY A 453 48.85 16.49 -30.62
N ASN A 454 48.25 16.40 -31.80
CA ASN A 454 46.99 15.69 -32.02
C ASN A 454 46.91 15.05 -33.40
N VAL A 455 46.06 14.03 -33.55
CA VAL A 455 45.93 13.27 -34.78
C VAL A 455 44.50 12.77 -34.94
N SER A 456 44.01 12.75 -36.18
CA SER A 456 42.64 12.35 -36.48
C SER A 456 42.35 10.90 -36.07
N ASN A 457 41.13 10.67 -35.60
CA ASN A 457 40.70 9.35 -35.14
C ASN A 457 40.83 8.25 -36.20
N ASN A 458 40.58 8.51 -37.47
CA ASN A 458 40.74 7.50 -38.52
C ASN A 458 42.18 6.99 -38.62
N ALA A 459 43.18 7.87 -38.49
CA ALA A 459 44.59 7.48 -38.44
C ALA A 459 44.90 6.67 -37.17
N LEU A 460 44.41 7.12 -36.01
CA LEU A 460 44.55 6.38 -34.75
C LEU A 460 43.92 4.98 -34.81
N ALA A 461 42.76 4.85 -35.44
CA ALA A 461 42.04 3.60 -35.63
C ALA A 461 42.60 2.72 -36.76
N GLY A 462 43.62 3.18 -37.49
CA GLY A 462 44.22 2.46 -38.62
C GLY A 462 43.35 2.41 -39.88
N ASN A 463 42.39 3.32 -40.02
CA ASN A 463 41.58 3.50 -41.20
C ASN A 463 42.19 4.58 -42.12
N PHE A 464 42.89 4.13 -43.15
CA PHE A 464 43.62 5.01 -44.07
C PHE A 464 42.86 5.33 -45.37
N ASN A 465 41.54 5.16 -45.40
CA ASN A 465 40.73 5.47 -46.59
C ASN A 465 40.40 6.98 -46.70
N PHE A 466 41.41 7.84 -46.70
CA PHE A 466 41.28 9.29 -46.89
C PHE A 466 42.08 9.74 -48.12
N LYS A 467 41.60 10.79 -48.81
CA LYS A 467 42.28 11.37 -50.00
C LYS A 467 43.07 12.64 -49.68
N VAL A 468 42.84 13.20 -48.51
CA VAL A 468 43.39 14.47 -48.04
C VAL A 468 43.90 14.28 -46.62
N ALA A 469 45.15 14.67 -46.36
CA ALA A 469 45.69 14.78 -45.02
C ALA A 469 46.17 16.22 -44.78
N LEU A 470 45.71 16.83 -43.69
CA LEU A 470 46.16 18.14 -43.23
C LEU A 470 47.28 17.93 -42.20
N ILE A 471 48.48 18.38 -42.49
CA ILE A 471 49.62 18.26 -41.57
C ILE A 471 50.06 19.66 -41.19
N SER A 472 49.94 20.03 -39.92
CA SER A 472 50.46 21.30 -39.42
C SER A 472 51.65 21.03 -38.51
N LEU A 473 52.81 21.55 -38.90
CA LEU A 473 54.09 21.44 -38.18
C LEU A 473 54.55 22.83 -37.69
N PHE A 474 53.61 23.72 -37.40
CA PHE A 474 53.87 25.10 -37.00
C PHE A 474 53.22 25.37 -35.64
N SER A 475 53.86 26.20 -34.82
CA SER A 475 53.28 26.69 -33.57
C SER A 475 52.50 27.99 -33.77
N TYR A 476 51.46 28.16 -32.97
CA TYR A 476 50.70 29.40 -32.89
C TYR A 476 50.44 29.74 -31.42
N ASP A 477 50.13 31.01 -31.13
CA ASP A 477 49.72 31.46 -29.79
C ASP A 477 48.33 30.93 -29.38
N PHE A 478 47.69 30.13 -30.23
CA PHE A 478 46.38 29.52 -30.04
C PHE A 478 46.36 28.09 -30.58
N SER A 479 45.44 27.26 -30.07
CA SER A 479 45.26 25.89 -30.57
C SER A 479 44.39 25.87 -31.83
N ILE A 480 44.91 25.30 -32.93
CA ILE A 480 44.13 25.03 -34.15
C ILE A 480 43.37 23.70 -34.10
N PHE A 481 43.66 22.85 -33.10
CA PHE A 481 43.08 21.52 -32.98
C PHE A 481 41.54 21.53 -32.93
N PRO A 482 40.86 22.33 -32.07
CA PRO A 482 39.40 22.33 -32.01
C PRO A 482 38.73 22.69 -33.34
N LEU A 483 39.34 23.61 -34.10
CA LEU A 483 38.83 24.03 -35.39
C LEU A 483 38.94 22.89 -36.42
N ILE A 484 40.11 22.27 -36.52
CA ILE A 484 40.38 21.17 -37.46
C ILE A 484 39.56 19.92 -37.09
N ASP A 485 39.53 19.54 -35.81
CA ASP A 485 38.83 18.36 -35.34
C ASP A 485 37.31 18.47 -35.51
N ARG A 486 36.75 19.67 -35.31
CA ARG A 486 35.33 19.93 -35.58
C ARG A 486 35.00 19.74 -37.06
N VAL A 487 35.81 20.29 -37.97
CA VAL A 487 35.61 20.09 -39.41
C VAL A 487 35.76 18.61 -39.78
N TYR A 488 36.80 17.94 -39.28
CA TYR A 488 37.01 16.51 -39.49
C TYR A 488 35.79 15.68 -39.05
N SER A 489 35.31 15.90 -37.83
CA SER A 489 34.15 15.20 -37.28
C SER A 489 32.90 15.46 -38.13
N GLU A 490 32.60 16.72 -38.46
CA GLU A 490 31.43 17.04 -39.30
C GLU A 490 31.52 16.42 -40.71
N LEU A 491 32.70 16.31 -41.32
CA LEU A 491 32.87 15.68 -42.63
C LEU A 491 32.75 14.16 -42.57
N ALA A 492 33.35 13.53 -41.57
CA ALA A 492 33.28 12.09 -41.35
C ALA A 492 31.84 11.61 -41.13
N TYR A 493 31.00 12.40 -40.44
CA TYR A 493 29.61 12.04 -40.19
C TYR A 493 28.65 12.37 -41.36
N ASN A 494 28.88 13.46 -42.11
CA ASN A 494 27.85 14.00 -43.02
C ASN A 494 28.10 13.78 -44.52
N SER A 495 29.30 13.33 -44.94
CA SER A 495 29.67 13.47 -46.36
C SER A 495 30.36 12.27 -47.02
N ASP A 496 30.51 11.14 -46.32
CA ASP A 496 31.33 9.96 -46.74
C ASP A 496 32.78 10.30 -47.14
N LYS A 497 33.18 11.58 -47.02
CA LYS A 497 34.50 12.11 -47.33
C LYS A 497 35.34 12.01 -46.07
N SER A 498 36.36 11.17 -46.11
CA SER A 498 37.33 11.06 -45.03
C SER A 498 38.56 11.94 -45.33
N ILE A 499 38.88 12.83 -44.39
CA ILE A 499 40.18 13.50 -44.30
C ILE A 499 40.95 12.94 -43.11
N ALA A 500 42.26 13.09 -43.10
CA ALA A 500 43.07 12.92 -41.91
C ALA A 500 43.69 14.24 -41.49
N TYR A 501 44.10 14.36 -40.24
CA TYR A 501 44.96 15.45 -39.81
C TYR A 501 46.02 14.98 -38.83
N TYR A 502 47.12 15.72 -38.80
CA TYR A 502 48.19 15.60 -37.83
C TYR A 502 48.66 17.01 -37.46
N ILE A 503 48.72 17.29 -36.16
CA ILE A 503 49.10 18.60 -35.62
C ILE A 503 50.29 18.37 -34.71
N TYR A 504 51.37 19.10 -34.97
CA TYR A 504 52.56 19.17 -34.14
C TYR A 504 52.94 20.64 -33.96
N PRO A 505 52.72 21.21 -32.76
CA PRO A 505 53.15 22.58 -32.47
C PRO A 505 54.68 22.66 -32.40
N SER A 506 55.32 23.16 -33.44
CA SER A 506 56.80 23.26 -33.50
C SER A 506 57.32 24.32 -32.53
N ILE A 507 58.07 23.90 -31.51
CA ILE A 507 58.58 24.80 -30.45
C ILE A 507 60.07 25.10 -30.57
N SER A 508 60.81 24.38 -31.43
CA SER A 508 62.27 24.50 -31.55
C SER A 508 62.73 24.61 -33.01
N ASP A 509 61.84 25.12 -33.86
CA ASP A 509 62.11 25.38 -35.29
C ASP A 509 62.74 24.17 -36.01
N HIS A 510 62.15 23.00 -35.76
CA HIS A 510 62.55 21.74 -36.39
C HIS A 510 64.04 21.43 -36.17
N ASP A 511 64.50 21.44 -34.92
CA ASP A 511 65.82 20.88 -34.58
C ASP A 511 65.86 19.35 -34.79
N GLU A 512 67.03 18.74 -34.58
CA GLU A 512 67.20 17.30 -34.82
C GLU A 512 66.29 16.42 -33.93
N GLU A 513 66.00 16.87 -32.71
CA GLU A 513 65.15 16.15 -31.77
C GLU A 513 63.68 16.26 -32.17
N GLU A 514 63.22 17.45 -32.52
CA GLU A 514 61.86 17.71 -32.97
C GLU A 514 61.56 16.94 -34.26
N VAL A 515 62.50 16.96 -35.23
CA VAL A 515 62.40 16.17 -36.47
C VAL A 515 62.33 14.67 -36.16
N ARG A 516 63.12 14.17 -35.20
CA ARG A 516 63.05 12.77 -34.76
C ARG A 516 61.66 12.42 -34.21
N ILE A 517 61.08 13.28 -33.37
CA ILE A 517 59.75 13.07 -32.80
C ILE A 517 58.70 13.08 -33.91
N ILE A 518 58.67 14.11 -34.77
CA ILE A 518 57.73 14.23 -35.89
C ILE A 518 57.81 12.99 -36.80
N GLN A 519 59.01 12.56 -37.18
CA GLN A 519 59.18 11.37 -38.03
C GLN A 519 58.68 10.10 -37.33
N HIS A 520 58.95 9.94 -36.04
CA HIS A 520 58.52 8.78 -35.28
C HIS A 520 56.99 8.71 -35.17
N THR A 521 56.36 9.77 -34.70
CA THR A 521 54.92 9.82 -34.42
C THR A 521 54.11 9.80 -35.70
N LEU A 522 54.52 10.52 -36.75
CA LEU A 522 53.82 10.52 -38.03
C LEU A 522 53.86 9.16 -38.72
N LYS A 523 55.02 8.47 -38.72
CA LYS A 523 55.11 7.09 -39.20
C LYS A 523 54.25 6.14 -38.36
N ARG A 524 54.23 6.35 -37.04
CA ARG A 524 53.45 5.51 -36.11
C ARG A 524 51.95 5.62 -36.32
N PHE A 525 51.42 6.84 -36.46
CA PHE A 525 49.99 7.09 -36.56
C PHE A 525 49.45 6.96 -37.99
N VAL A 526 50.17 7.47 -38.99
CA VAL A 526 49.68 7.54 -40.38
C VAL A 526 50.06 6.30 -41.18
N GLN A 527 51.12 5.58 -40.79
CA GLN A 527 51.61 4.35 -41.43
C GLN A 527 51.59 4.44 -42.97
N PRO A 528 52.39 5.35 -43.57
CA PRO A 528 52.35 5.63 -45.00
C PRO A 528 52.44 4.38 -45.89
N GLU A 529 53.15 3.36 -45.45
CA GLU A 529 53.29 2.06 -46.12
C GLU A 529 51.98 1.26 -46.27
N ARG A 530 50.94 1.58 -45.49
CA ARG A 530 49.61 0.93 -45.56
C ARG A 530 48.61 1.69 -46.43
N ILE A 531 48.98 2.86 -46.94
CA ILE A 531 48.11 3.71 -47.76
C ILE A 531 48.27 3.32 -49.23
N THR A 532 47.20 2.81 -49.84
CA THR A 532 47.22 2.30 -51.22
C THR A 532 46.60 3.27 -52.24
N ASN A 533 45.79 4.23 -51.79
CA ASN A 533 45.16 5.24 -52.66
C ASN A 533 46.04 6.48 -52.81
N GLN A 534 45.74 7.31 -53.81
CA GLN A 534 46.38 8.63 -53.93
C GLN A 534 45.92 9.56 -52.79
N VAL A 535 46.88 10.21 -52.14
CA VAL A 535 46.65 11.13 -51.02
C VAL A 535 47.39 12.44 -51.27
N ARG A 536 46.66 13.56 -51.13
CA ARG A 536 47.25 14.89 -51.07
C ARG A 536 47.56 15.23 -49.62
N ILE A 537 48.83 15.50 -49.35
CA ILE A 537 49.34 15.95 -48.06
C ILE A 537 49.45 17.47 -48.10
N PHE A 538 48.58 18.16 -47.37
CA PHE A 538 48.63 19.60 -47.25
C PHE A 538 49.44 19.98 -46.01
N ASN A 539 50.64 20.53 -46.22
CA ASN A 539 51.43 21.15 -45.16
C ASN A 539 50.81 22.50 -44.82
N LEU A 540 50.03 22.54 -43.73
CA LEU A 540 49.14 23.63 -43.35
C LEU A 540 49.83 24.60 -42.39
N ASP A 541 49.95 25.84 -42.82
CA ASP A 541 50.37 26.99 -42.03
C ASP A 541 49.27 28.05 -41.97
N PHE A 542 49.32 28.91 -40.94
CA PHE A 542 48.47 30.09 -40.83
C PHE A 542 49.29 31.37 -40.65
N ILE A 543 48.93 32.40 -41.43
CA ILE A 543 49.56 33.73 -41.36
C ILE A 543 48.58 34.81 -40.86
N PRO A 544 49.09 35.93 -40.35
CA PRO A 544 48.25 37.05 -39.93
C PRO A 544 47.27 37.56 -41.01
N TYR A 545 46.26 38.32 -40.56
CA TYR A 545 45.21 38.88 -41.41
C TYR A 545 45.76 39.70 -42.59
N LEU A 546 45.18 39.49 -43.76
CA LEU A 546 45.52 40.20 -45.00
C LEU A 546 44.36 41.11 -45.48
N GLY A 547 43.28 41.21 -44.71
CA GLY A 547 42.10 42.04 -44.99
C GLY A 547 41.06 41.33 -45.86
N LYS A 548 41.44 40.25 -46.56
CA LYS A 548 40.54 39.32 -47.23
C LYS A 548 41.06 37.89 -47.00
N PRO A 549 40.19 36.90 -46.73
CA PRO A 549 40.62 35.52 -46.57
C PRO A 549 41.45 35.07 -47.77
N THR A 550 42.69 34.65 -47.52
CA THR A 550 43.66 34.35 -48.56
C THR A 550 44.21 32.94 -48.40
N VAL A 551 44.24 32.20 -49.50
CA VAL A 551 44.83 30.88 -49.64
C VAL A 551 46.08 31.02 -50.51
N ILE A 552 47.23 30.61 -49.99
CA ILE A 552 48.47 30.54 -50.76
C ILE A 552 48.81 29.07 -50.95
N LEU A 553 48.98 28.66 -52.21
CA LEU A 553 49.32 27.30 -52.61
C LEU A 553 50.69 27.27 -53.24
N SER A 554 51.48 26.28 -52.85
CA SER A 554 52.75 25.95 -53.48
C SER A 554 52.92 24.43 -53.51
N SER A 555 53.47 23.87 -54.57
CA SER A 555 53.70 22.42 -54.65
C SER A 555 54.90 22.14 -55.55
N ILE A 556 55.55 21.03 -55.26
CA ILE A 556 56.58 20.44 -56.11
C ILE A 556 55.93 19.74 -57.35
N SER A 557 54.60 19.64 -57.42
CA SER A 557 53.85 18.92 -58.46
C SER A 557 52.87 19.79 -59.28
N GLU A 558 52.57 19.40 -60.52
CA GLU A 558 51.83 20.19 -61.53
C GLU A 558 50.31 20.37 -61.30
N ASP A 559 49.70 19.83 -60.24
CA ASP A 559 48.23 19.79 -60.05
C ASP A 559 47.64 21.01 -59.29
N LEU A 560 48.40 22.11 -59.12
CA LEU A 560 47.95 23.29 -58.37
C LEU A 560 46.75 24.01 -59.01
N ASN A 561 46.68 24.04 -60.34
CA ASN A 561 45.59 24.71 -61.06
C ASN A 561 44.23 24.03 -60.83
N ASN A 562 44.22 22.71 -60.65
CA ASN A 562 43.02 21.93 -60.33
C ASN A 562 42.54 22.20 -58.89
N ILE A 563 43.48 22.31 -57.94
CA ILE A 563 43.15 22.66 -56.55
C ILE A 563 42.57 24.09 -56.52
N LYS A 564 43.22 25.03 -57.21
CA LYS A 564 42.75 26.41 -57.34
C LYS A 564 41.35 26.49 -57.95
N SER A 565 41.06 25.75 -59.02
CA SER A 565 39.75 25.79 -59.66
C SER A 565 38.64 25.27 -58.75
N LYS A 566 38.90 24.22 -57.96
CA LYS A 566 37.96 23.70 -56.94
C LYS A 566 37.69 24.69 -55.81
N ILE A 567 38.73 25.37 -55.32
CA ILE A 567 38.57 26.39 -54.28
C ILE A 567 37.72 27.54 -54.83
N ILE A 568 38.04 28.05 -56.02
CA ILE A 568 37.31 29.17 -56.65
C ILE A 568 35.87 28.76 -56.99
N SER A 569 35.61 27.53 -57.45
CA SER A 569 34.24 27.10 -57.75
C SER A 569 33.35 27.07 -56.51
N ASN A 570 33.92 26.70 -55.36
CA ASN A 570 33.17 26.54 -54.12
C ASN A 570 33.07 27.83 -53.31
N LEU A 571 34.14 28.62 -53.27
CA LEU A 571 34.24 29.83 -52.43
C LEU A 571 34.08 31.13 -53.23
N LYS A 572 34.19 31.09 -54.56
CA LYS A 572 34.04 32.25 -55.45
C LYS A 572 34.88 33.44 -54.97
N ASP A 573 34.30 34.65 -55.00
CA ASP A 573 34.98 35.89 -54.66
C ASP A 573 35.22 36.08 -53.14
N SER A 574 34.79 35.14 -52.29
CA SER A 574 34.99 35.24 -50.83
C SER A 574 36.44 35.07 -50.40
N VAL A 575 37.28 34.49 -51.27
CA VAL A 575 38.70 34.23 -51.00
C VAL A 575 39.61 34.79 -52.09
N ASN A 576 40.85 35.08 -51.74
CA ASN A 576 41.94 35.25 -52.69
C ASN A 576 42.73 33.93 -52.79
N VAL A 577 43.05 33.46 -53.99
CA VAL A 577 43.86 32.25 -54.18
C VAL A 577 45.12 32.60 -54.97
N ILE A 578 46.26 32.51 -54.30
CA ILE A 578 47.59 32.81 -54.82
C ILE A 578 48.33 31.49 -55.06
N ILE A 579 48.97 31.36 -56.22
CA ILE A 579 49.94 30.29 -56.48
C ILE A 579 51.31 30.94 -56.41
N ASP A 580 52.15 30.47 -55.48
CA ASP A 580 53.50 30.97 -55.28
C ASP A 580 54.48 29.79 -55.28
N ASP A 581 55.09 29.56 -56.43
CA ASP A 581 56.03 28.45 -56.60
C ASP A 581 57.40 28.74 -55.96
N ASP A 582 57.66 29.95 -55.45
CA ASP A 582 58.98 30.35 -54.96
C ASP A 582 59.05 30.41 -53.42
N LEU A 583 57.95 30.76 -52.74
CA LEU A 583 57.94 30.94 -51.28
C LEU A 583 58.26 29.66 -50.48
N PHE A 584 58.11 28.47 -51.08
CA PHE A 584 58.21 27.18 -50.37
C PHE A 584 58.98 26.08 -51.13
N LYS A 585 59.90 26.44 -52.03
CA LYS A 585 60.81 25.46 -52.67
C LYS A 585 61.87 25.00 -51.67
N GLY A 586 61.57 23.93 -50.94
CA GLY A 586 62.46 23.29 -49.96
C GLY A 586 62.18 23.73 -48.52
N GLY A 587 63.10 23.39 -47.61
CA GLY A 587 63.00 23.71 -46.18
C GLY A 587 62.75 22.46 -45.33
N LYS A 588 63.17 22.52 -44.07
CA LYS A 588 63.20 21.37 -43.15
C LYS A 588 61.85 20.65 -43.05
N THR A 589 60.75 21.38 -43.04
CA THR A 589 59.38 20.83 -42.97
C THR A 589 59.04 20.00 -44.22
N VAL A 590 59.30 20.56 -45.41
CA VAL A 590 59.06 19.88 -46.70
C VAL A 590 59.98 18.67 -46.86
N ASP A 591 61.26 18.82 -46.49
CA ASP A 591 62.24 17.74 -46.54
C ASP A 591 61.85 16.59 -45.59
N THR A 592 61.40 16.92 -44.38
CA THR A 592 60.91 15.95 -43.38
C THR A 592 59.69 15.20 -43.92
N LEU A 593 58.69 15.92 -44.46
CA LEU A 593 57.49 15.29 -45.02
C LEU A 593 57.81 14.40 -46.21
N THR A 594 58.71 14.82 -47.10
CA THR A 594 59.13 14.04 -48.27
C THR A 594 59.87 12.76 -47.87
N SER A 595 60.64 12.80 -46.77
CA SER A 595 61.32 11.62 -46.23
C SER A 595 60.36 10.57 -45.64
N ILE A 596 59.18 10.99 -45.18
CA ILE A 596 58.16 10.12 -44.58
C ILE A 596 57.20 9.60 -45.64
N PHE A 597 56.69 10.48 -46.49
CA PHE A 597 55.72 10.19 -47.55
C PHE A 597 56.42 9.98 -48.89
N TYR A 598 57.20 8.90 -48.98
CA TYR A 598 57.89 8.52 -50.20
C TYR A 598 56.97 7.71 -51.13
N GLY A 599 56.99 8.03 -52.43
CA GLY A 599 56.23 7.32 -53.47
C GLY A 599 55.25 8.19 -54.25
N ASN A 600 54.86 7.71 -55.44
CA ASN A 600 54.04 8.48 -56.39
C ASN A 600 52.59 8.69 -55.94
N GLN A 601 52.12 7.91 -54.96
CA GLN A 601 50.79 8.01 -54.38
C GLN A 601 50.61 9.24 -53.48
N PHE A 602 51.70 9.83 -52.99
CA PHE A 602 51.66 11.02 -52.15
C PHE A 602 51.97 12.27 -52.96
N LYS A 603 51.18 13.33 -52.77
CA LYS A 603 51.41 14.65 -53.36
C LYS A 603 51.44 15.69 -52.26
N ILE A 604 52.61 16.28 -52.02
CA ILE A 604 52.80 17.30 -50.99
C ILE A 604 52.48 18.68 -51.59
N VAL A 605 51.61 19.41 -50.90
CA VAL A 605 51.17 20.76 -51.24
C VAL A 605 51.37 21.62 -49.99
N ASN A 606 52.16 22.67 -50.08
CA ASN A 606 52.22 23.70 -49.04
C ASN A 606 50.98 24.58 -49.16
N LEU A 607 50.31 24.76 -48.03
CA LEU A 607 49.05 25.46 -47.91
C LEU A 607 49.15 26.46 -46.78
N VAL A 608 49.05 27.74 -47.11
CA VAL A 608 48.99 28.81 -46.12
C VAL A 608 47.63 29.46 -46.16
N LEU A 609 47.02 29.61 -44.99
CA LEU A 609 45.75 30.29 -44.81
C LEU A 609 45.94 31.54 -43.96
N SER A 610 45.27 32.63 -44.31
CA SER A 610 45.26 33.80 -43.44
C SER A 610 44.31 33.60 -42.23
N TYR A 611 44.54 34.28 -41.11
CA TYR A 611 43.77 34.11 -39.86
C TYR A 611 42.26 34.40 -39.99
N GLU A 612 41.80 35.03 -41.08
CA GLU A 612 40.37 35.14 -41.39
C GLU A 612 39.66 33.78 -41.43
N PHE A 613 40.34 32.71 -41.85
CA PHE A 613 39.79 31.35 -41.84
C PHE A 613 39.56 30.81 -40.43
N ILE A 614 40.30 31.27 -39.42
CA ILE A 614 40.14 30.80 -38.04
C ILE A 614 38.88 31.40 -37.42
N ASN A 615 38.57 32.66 -37.76
CA ASN A 615 37.41 33.37 -37.21
C ASN A 615 36.08 32.99 -37.88
N ASP A 616 36.12 32.52 -39.13
CA ASP A 616 34.93 32.06 -39.84
C ASP A 616 34.96 30.55 -40.06
N TYR A 617 34.34 29.84 -39.11
CA TYR A 617 34.21 28.39 -39.14
C TYR A 617 33.58 27.87 -40.45
N ASN A 618 32.55 28.55 -40.97
CA ASN A 618 31.85 28.10 -42.17
C ASN A 618 32.74 28.26 -43.40
N LEU A 619 33.48 29.36 -43.48
CA LEU A 619 34.46 29.57 -44.53
C LEU A 619 35.55 28.49 -44.51
N PHE A 620 36.13 28.21 -43.35
CA PHE A 620 37.15 27.16 -43.20
C PHE A 620 36.61 25.77 -43.55
N LYS A 621 35.42 25.42 -43.05
CA LYS A 621 34.75 24.16 -43.40
C LYS A 621 34.55 24.02 -44.91
N ASN A 622 33.98 25.05 -45.55
CA ASN A 622 33.72 25.04 -46.99
C ASN A 622 35.03 24.96 -47.81
N PHE A 623 36.10 25.59 -47.31
CA PHE A 623 37.43 25.46 -47.88
C PHE A 623 37.94 24.03 -47.80
N ILE A 624 37.95 23.39 -46.63
CA ILE A 624 38.39 22.00 -46.49
C ILE A 624 37.55 21.06 -47.37
N GLN A 625 36.23 21.28 -47.46
CA GLN A 625 35.35 20.54 -48.36
C GLN A 625 35.70 20.67 -49.84
N SER A 626 36.29 21.80 -50.26
CA SER A 626 36.75 21.99 -51.64
C SER A 626 38.00 21.17 -51.98
N LEU A 627 38.78 20.78 -50.98
CA LEU A 627 39.99 19.96 -51.15
C LEU A 627 39.68 18.47 -51.31
N THR A 628 38.55 18.02 -50.74
CA THR A 628 38.04 16.64 -50.79
C THR A 628 37.23 16.35 -52.06
#